data_AF-A0A1F9DSY0-F1
#
_entry.id   AF-A0A1F9DSY0-F1
#
_cell.length_a   1.000
_cell.length_b   1.000
_cell.length_c   1.000
_cell.angle_alpha   90.00
_cell.angle_beta   90.00
_cell.angle_gamma   90.00
#
_symmetry.space_group_name_H-M   'P 1'
#
loop_
_entity.id
_entity.type
_entity.pdbx_description
1 polymer ?
#
loop_
_entity_poly.entity_id
_entity_poly.type
_entity_poly.pdbx_seq_one_letter_code
_entity_poly.pdbx_strand_id
1 'polypeptide(L)'
;MPTIWELMIRHKTPEETRQIVRVLLAPDELGRVLFGPPGIPADRVKTLREAFRKAMSDPELLAEAKKRGLGVNPTGGEELEAMAKDLMAQPPEVIEQMKKLLAK
;
A
#
# COMPACT_ATOMS: atom_id res chain seq x y z
N MET A 1 17.05 8.28 11.19
CA MET A 1 16.97 6.96 11.86
C MET A 1 16.89 5.90 10.78
N PRO A 2 17.54 4.73 10.92
CA PRO A 2 17.48 3.71 9.90
C PRO A 2 16.07 3.12 9.77
N THR A 3 15.68 2.73 8.56
CA THR A 3 14.39 2.06 8.32
C THR A 3 14.44 0.62 8.83
N ILE A 4 13.27 0.02 9.08
CA ILE A 4 13.19 -1.41 9.42
C ILE A 4 13.80 -2.29 8.33
N TRP A 5 13.69 -1.89 7.07
CA TRP A 5 14.29 -2.57 5.92
C TRP A 5 15.82 -2.59 6.02
N GLU A 6 16.43 -1.45 6.32
CA GLU A 6 17.88 -1.33 6.51
C GLU A 6 18.38 -2.18 7.69
N LEU A 7 17.60 -2.25 8.77
CA LEU A 7 17.92 -3.09 9.93
C LEU A 7 17.85 -4.58 9.57
N MET A 8 16.82 -5.03 8.84
CA MET A 8 16.69 -6.43 8.43
C MET A 8 17.80 -6.88 7.48
N ILE A 9 18.27 -5.99 6.61
CA ILE A 9 19.44 -6.24 5.76
C ILE A 9 20.70 -6.38 6.63
N ARG A 10 20.93 -5.42 7.54
CA ARG A 10 22.09 -5.41 8.43
C ARG A 10 22.17 -6.67 9.30
N HIS A 11 21.04 -7.16 9.78
CA HIS A 11 20.95 -8.32 10.67
C HIS A 11 20.73 -9.65 9.95
N LYS A 12 20.76 -9.68 8.60
CA LYS A 12 20.54 -10.91 7.81
C LYS A 12 19.26 -11.66 8.21
N THR A 13 18.18 -10.91 8.46
CA THR A 13 16.88 -11.46 8.85
C THR A 13 16.39 -12.52 7.84
N PRO A 14 15.92 -13.70 8.29
CA PRO A 14 15.40 -14.75 7.40
C PRO A 14 14.23 -14.27 6.52
N GLU A 15 14.09 -14.87 5.33
CA GLU A 15 13.09 -14.45 4.34
C GLU A 15 11.65 -14.57 4.88
N GLU A 16 11.35 -15.63 5.61
CA GLU A 16 10.04 -15.81 6.26
C GLU A 16 9.68 -14.65 7.20
N THR A 17 10.65 -14.18 8.00
CA THR A 17 10.45 -13.03 8.88
C THR A 17 10.28 -11.74 8.08
N ARG A 18 10.98 -11.58 6.95
CA ARG A 18 10.81 -10.42 6.07
C ARG A 18 9.42 -10.37 5.45
N GLN A 19 8.88 -11.52 5.04
CA GLN A 19 7.52 -11.62 4.51
C GLN A 19 6.47 -11.27 5.56
N ILE A 20 6.63 -11.75 6.79
CA ILE A 20 5.77 -11.37 7.92
C ILE A 20 5.81 -9.85 8.15
N VAL A 21 7.02 -9.26 8.19
CA VAL A 21 7.17 -7.80 8.37
C VAL A 21 6.52 -7.04 7.21
N ARG A 22 6.65 -7.51 5.97
CA ARG A 22 5.98 -6.93 4.80
C ARG A 22 4.47 -6.93 4.95
N VAL A 23 3.86 -8.06 5.33
CA VAL A 23 2.41 -8.15 5.54
C VAL A 23 1.95 -7.25 6.69
N LEU A 24 2.75 -7.16 7.77
CA LEU A 24 2.43 -6.34 8.94
C LEU A 24 2.46 -4.84 8.62
N LEU A 25 3.43 -4.39 7.81
CA LEU A 25 3.62 -2.98 7.47
C LEU A 25 2.85 -2.55 6.22
N ALA A 26 2.32 -3.49 5.44
CA ALA A 26 1.59 -3.23 4.22
C ALA A 26 0.47 -2.19 4.35
N PRO A 27 -0.35 -2.15 5.42
CA PRO A 27 -1.36 -1.11 5.57
C PRO A 27 -0.79 0.32 5.63
N ASP A 28 0.41 0.48 6.23
CA ASP A 28 1.09 1.78 6.31
C ASP A 28 1.63 2.19 4.93
N GLU A 29 2.20 1.23 4.18
CA GLU A 29 2.71 1.47 2.82
C GLU A 29 1.61 1.75 1.79
N LEU A 30 0.47 1.04 1.87
CA LEU A 30 -0.68 1.26 1.00
C LEU A 30 -1.36 2.61 1.27
N GLY A 31 -1.29 3.09 2.51
CA GLY A 31 -1.90 4.35 2.93
C GLY A 31 -3.43 4.33 2.77
N ARG A 32 -3.99 5.45 2.27
CA ARG A 32 -5.44 5.61 2.08
C ARG A 32 -5.84 5.29 0.64
N VAL A 33 -6.16 4.01 0.44
CA VAL A 33 -6.50 3.43 -0.87
C VAL A 33 -7.99 3.57 -1.21
N LEU A 34 -8.27 3.76 -2.50
CA LEU A 34 -9.62 3.66 -3.08
C LEU A 34 -9.70 2.38 -3.90
N PHE A 35 -10.72 1.55 -3.65
CA PHE A 35 -10.96 0.30 -4.37
C PHE A 35 -12.29 0.35 -5.13
N GLY A 36 -12.33 -0.36 -6.27
CA GLY A 36 -13.55 -0.67 -6.99
C GLY A 36 -13.90 -2.15 -6.87
N PRO A 37 -15.17 -2.53 -7.14
CA PRO A 37 -15.56 -3.94 -7.24
C PRO A 37 -14.78 -4.71 -8.30
N PRO A 38 -14.72 -6.05 -8.21
CA PRO A 38 -14.16 -6.88 -9.27
C PRO A 38 -15.00 -6.78 -10.55
N GLY A 39 -14.34 -6.93 -11.71
CA GLY A 39 -15.03 -6.97 -13.02
C GLY A 39 -15.37 -5.62 -13.64
N ILE A 40 -14.84 -4.50 -13.13
CA ILE A 40 -14.97 -3.20 -13.78
C ILE A 40 -14.30 -3.26 -15.17
N PRO A 41 -14.99 -2.84 -16.25
CA PRO A 41 -14.40 -2.71 -17.57
C PRO A 41 -13.10 -1.89 -17.58
N ALA A 42 -12.10 -2.32 -18.34
CA ALA A 42 -10.76 -1.73 -18.32
C ALA A 42 -10.73 -0.23 -18.72
N ASP A 43 -11.61 0.18 -19.64
CA ASP A 43 -11.83 1.57 -20.04
C ASP A 43 -12.32 2.44 -18.88
N ARG A 44 -13.20 1.90 -18.03
CA ARG A 44 -13.69 2.58 -16.83
C ARG A 44 -12.61 2.65 -15.75
N VAL A 45 -11.84 1.58 -15.53
CA VAL A 45 -10.70 1.60 -14.61
C VAL A 45 -9.70 2.68 -15.02
N LYS A 46 -9.35 2.73 -16.30
CA LYS A 46 -8.45 3.75 -16.85
C LYS A 46 -8.98 5.16 -16.59
N THR A 47 -10.26 5.41 -16.89
CA THR A 47 -10.90 6.71 -16.67
C THR A 47 -10.85 7.14 -15.20
N LEU A 48 -11.15 6.23 -14.27
CA LEU A 48 -11.12 6.51 -12.83
C LEU A 48 -9.70 6.82 -12.33
N ARG A 49 -8.70 6.05 -12.77
CA ARG A 49 -7.29 6.29 -12.43
C ARG A 49 -6.82 7.65 -12.95
N GLU A 50 -7.15 8.00 -14.17
CA GLU A 50 -6.81 9.30 -14.76
C GLU A 50 -7.49 10.46 -14.01
N ALA A 51 -8.77 10.31 -13.67
CA ALA A 51 -9.52 11.32 -12.90
C ALA A 51 -8.90 11.53 -11.50
N PHE A 52 -8.55 10.44 -10.81
CA PHE A 52 -7.87 10.51 -9.52
C PHE A 52 -6.53 11.24 -9.63
N ARG A 53 -5.70 10.90 -10.62
CA ARG A 53 -4.40 11.55 -10.84
C ARG A 53 -4.53 13.05 -11.10
N LYS A 54 -5.56 13.46 -11.86
CA LYS A 54 -5.87 14.87 -12.10
C LYS A 54 -6.28 15.58 -10.81
N ALA A 55 -7.19 14.98 -10.02
CA ALA A 55 -7.64 15.54 -8.75
C ALA A 55 -6.50 15.69 -7.73
N MET A 56 -5.61 14.71 -7.61
CA MET A 56 -4.48 14.77 -6.68
C MET A 56 -3.40 15.79 -7.09
N SER A 57 -3.43 16.25 -8.34
CA SER A 57 -2.56 17.31 -8.86
C SER A 57 -3.27 18.68 -8.90
N ASP A 58 -4.52 18.75 -8.46
CA ASP A 58 -5.32 19.96 -8.54
C ASP A 58 -4.83 21.02 -7.53
N PRO A 59 -4.50 22.25 -7.96
CA PRO A 59 -3.96 23.27 -7.07
C PRO A 59 -4.92 23.68 -5.95
N GLU A 60 -6.24 23.68 -6.19
CA GLU A 60 -7.23 24.06 -5.18
C GLU A 60 -7.31 22.97 -4.10
N LEU A 61 -7.31 21.70 -4.51
CA LEU A 61 -7.25 20.57 -3.58
C LEU A 61 -5.98 20.61 -2.73
N LEU A 62 -4.82 20.84 -3.35
CA LEU A 62 -3.54 20.91 -2.64
C LEU A 62 -3.48 22.10 -1.67
N ALA A 63 -4.03 23.25 -2.05
CA ALA A 63 -4.10 24.42 -1.17
C ALA A 63 -4.98 24.15 0.05
N GLU A 64 -6.13 23.51 -0.15
CA GLU A 64 -7.04 23.15 0.93
C GLU A 64 -6.46 22.07 1.84
N ALA A 65 -5.83 21.04 1.27
CA ALA A 65 -5.13 20.01 2.02
C ALA A 65 -4.04 20.63 2.91
N LYS A 66 -3.25 21.57 2.37
CA LYS A 66 -2.24 22.30 3.14
C LYS A 66 -2.84 23.12 4.28
N LYS A 67 -3.96 23.83 4.07
CA LYS A 67 -4.66 24.57 5.14
C LYS A 67 -5.11 23.65 6.28
N ARG A 68 -5.51 22.43 5.95
CA ARG A 68 -5.95 21.41 6.90
C ARG A 68 -4.81 20.59 7.51
N GLY A 69 -3.55 20.85 7.14
CA GLY A 69 -2.40 20.08 7.58
C GLY A 69 -2.39 18.64 7.05
N LEU A 70 -3.07 18.37 5.94
CA LEU A 70 -3.13 17.05 5.31
C LEU A 70 -1.99 16.92 4.30
N GLY A 71 -1.12 15.93 4.50
CA GLY A 71 -0.12 15.53 3.50
C GLY A 71 -0.78 14.83 2.32
N VAL A 72 -0.44 15.23 1.10
CA VAL A 72 -0.92 14.60 -0.14
C VAL A 72 0.28 13.99 -0.85
N ASN A 73 0.36 12.66 -0.85
CA ASN A 73 1.39 11.89 -1.55
C ASN A 73 0.70 10.71 -2.26
N PRO A 74 0.13 10.93 -3.46
CA PRO A 74 -0.68 9.93 -4.15
C PRO A 74 0.18 8.83 -4.77
N THR A 75 -0.19 7.58 -4.53
CA THR A 75 0.39 6.41 -5.21
C THR A 75 -0.44 6.06 -6.45
N GLY A 76 0.22 5.61 -7.52
CA GLY A 76 -0.44 5.21 -8.76
C GLY A 76 -1.31 3.95 -8.60
N GLY A 77 -2.42 3.88 -9.34
CA GLY A 77 -3.35 2.74 -9.25
C GLY A 77 -2.72 1.42 -9.71
N GLU A 78 -1.84 1.46 -10.71
CA GLU A 78 -1.05 0.32 -11.18
C GLU A 78 -0.09 -0.21 -10.11
N GLU A 79 0.55 0.72 -9.40
CA GLU A 79 1.51 0.40 -8.35
C GLU A 79 0.80 -0.22 -7.14
N LEU A 80 -0.34 0.37 -6.73
CA LEU A 80 -1.20 -0.19 -5.70
C LEU A 80 -1.74 -1.58 -6.09
N GLU A 81 -2.09 -1.79 -7.35
CA GLU A 81 -2.53 -3.10 -7.84
C GLU A 81 -1.41 -4.15 -7.75
N ALA A 82 -0.16 -3.78 -8.09
CA ALA A 82 0.99 -4.66 -7.97
C ALA A 82 1.29 -5.02 -6.50
N MET A 83 1.26 -4.02 -5.61
CA MET A 83 1.42 -4.25 -4.16
C MET A 83 0.32 -5.17 -3.62
N ALA A 84 -0.94 -4.93 -4.00
CA ALA A 84 -2.05 -5.76 -3.55
C ALA A 84 -1.91 -7.22 -4.02
N LYS A 85 -1.46 -7.46 -5.27
CA LYS A 85 -1.20 -8.81 -5.78
C LYS A 85 -0.09 -9.52 -5.01
N ASP A 86 1.00 -8.83 -4.70
CA ASP A 86 2.11 -9.37 -3.90
C ASP A 86 1.66 -9.74 -2.47
N LEU A 87 0.79 -8.93 -1.88
CA LEU A 87 0.21 -9.21 -0.56
C LEU A 87 -0.79 -10.35 -0.56
N MET A 88 -1.54 -10.53 -1.66
CA MET A 88 -2.44 -11.67 -1.81
C MET A 88 -1.72 -12.98 -2.15
N ALA A 89 -0.48 -12.91 -2.66
CA ALA A 89 0.32 -14.07 -3.03
C ALA A 89 1.17 -14.64 -1.87
N GLN A 90 0.93 -14.22 -0.63
CA GLN A 90 1.72 -14.64 0.52
C GLN A 90 1.54 -16.15 0.82
N PRO A 91 2.62 -16.87 1.18
CA PRO A 91 2.52 -18.29 1.52
C PRO A 91 1.56 -18.54 2.70
N PRO A 92 0.81 -19.66 2.70
CA PRO A 92 -0.08 -20.03 3.80
C PRO A 92 0.61 -19.99 5.17
N GLU A 93 1.88 -20.37 5.23
CA GLU A 93 2.68 -20.42 6.45
C GLU A 93 2.86 -19.02 7.07
N VAL A 94 3.08 -18.00 6.23
CA VAL A 94 3.20 -16.60 6.65
C VAL A 94 1.87 -16.09 7.21
N ILE A 95 0.76 -16.44 6.57
CA ILE A 95 -0.59 -16.07 7.03
C ILE A 95 -0.91 -16.72 8.38
N GLU A 96 -0.60 -18.00 8.55
CA GLU A 96 -0.80 -18.71 9.82
C GLU A 96 0.05 -18.13 10.95
N GLN A 97 1.30 -17.76 10.65
CA GLN A 97 2.15 -17.09 11.62
C GLN A 97 1.61 -15.70 11.99
N MET A 98 1.11 -14.95 11.01
CA MET A 98 0.50 -13.63 11.24
C MET A 98 -0.74 -13.73 12.14
N LYS A 99 -1.63 -14.70 11.90
CA LYS A 99 -2.80 -14.95 12.75
C LYS A 99 -2.40 -15.20 14.20
N LYS A 100 -1.35 -15.99 14.44
CA LYS A 100 -0.84 -16.24 15.81
C LYS A 100 -0.30 -14.98 16.48
N LEU A 101 0.33 -14.08 15.71
CA LEU A 101 0.87 -12.83 16.23
C LEU A 101 -0.21 -11.79 16.54
N LEU A 102 -1.27 -11.72 15.72
CA LEU A 102 -2.36 -10.76 15.88
C LEU A 102 -3.50 -11.23 16.82
N ALA A 103 -3.59 -12.53 17.10
CA ALA A 103 -4.59 -13.10 18.02
C ALA A 103 -4.23 -12.94 19.51
N LYS A 104 -3.22 -12.13 19.82
CA LYS A 104 -2.74 -11.85 21.17
C LYS A 104 -2.97 -10.39 21.52
#